data_AF-A0A6M6JHN3-F1
#
_entry.id   AF-A0A6M6JHN3-F1
#
_cell.length_a   1.000
_cell.length_b   1.000
_cell.length_c   1.000
_cell.angle_alpha   90.00
_cell.angle_beta   90.00
_cell.angle_gamma   90.00
#
_symmetry.space_group_name_H-M   'P 1'
#
loop_
_entity.id
_entity.type
_entity.pdbx_description
1 polymer ?
#
loop_
_entity_poly.entity_id
_entity_poly.type
_entity_poly.pdbx_seq_one_letter_code
_entity_poly.pdbx_strand_id
1 'polypeptide(L)' 'MSGAYDFQIASTSLRGAPVDALLMAAILGADTDNLARLATAFPQLVAETRARFNAPGGVLPEDGATS' A
#
# COMPACT_ATOMS: atom_id res chain seq x y z
N MET A 1 -1.97 19.82 9.98
CA MET A 1 -0.73 19.02 9.79
C MET A 1 0.35 19.95 9.31
N SER A 2 1.57 19.85 9.85
CA SER A 2 2.72 20.60 9.33
C SER A 2 3.41 19.73 8.28
N GLY A 3 3.47 20.21 7.04
CA GLY A 3 4.12 19.46 5.96
C GLY A 3 5.58 19.09 6.25
N ALA A 4 6.26 19.83 7.15
CA ALA A 4 7.61 19.50 7.59
C ALA A 4 7.66 18.21 8.45
N TYR A 5 6.64 17.97 9.29
CA TYR A 5 6.55 16.76 10.11
C TYR A 5 6.27 15.54 9.22
N ASP A 6 5.30 15.65 8.32
CA ASP A 6 4.93 14.57 7.41
C ASP A 6 6.12 14.21 6.48
N PHE A 7 6.85 15.22 5.98
CA PHE A 7 8.07 15.02 5.22
C PHE A 7 9.19 14.34 6.02
N GLN A 8 9.38 14.73 7.28
CA GLN A 8 10.38 14.09 8.14
C GLN A 8 10.05 12.61 8.35
N ILE A 9 8.79 12.27 8.63
CA ILE A 9 8.33 10.88 8.79
C ILE A 9 8.48 10.08 7.50
N ALA A 10 8.16 10.68 6.35
CA ALA A 10 8.41 10.06 5.05
C ALA A 10 9.91 9.80 4.86
N SER A 11 10.76 10.80 5.08
CA SER A 11 12.21 10.70 4.85
C SER A 11 12.92 9.60 5.65
N THR A 12 12.41 9.25 6.83
CA THR A 12 12.94 8.16 7.65
C THR A 12 12.35 6.81 7.26
N SER A 13 11.07 6.77 6.88
CA SER A 13 10.36 5.55 6.47
C SER A 13 10.76 5.05 5.07
N LEU A 14 11.28 5.94 4.21
CA LEU A 14 11.65 5.65 2.83
C LEU A 14 13.00 4.92 2.68
N ARG A 15 13.81 4.79 3.73
CA ARG A 15 15.13 4.13 3.59
C ARG A 15 14.96 2.62 3.51
N GLY A 16 15.05 2.10 2.29
CA GLY A 16 15.15 0.66 2.00
C GLY A 16 13.80 -0.05 1.77
N ALA A 17 12.68 0.65 1.85
CA ALA A 17 11.38 0.10 1.50
C ALA A 17 11.20 0.03 -0.03
N PRO A 18 10.70 -1.07 -0.60
CA PRO A 18 10.26 -1.11 -1.99
C PRO A 18 9.15 -0.08 -2.24
N VAL A 19 9.12 0.49 -3.44
CA VAL A 19 8.08 1.47 -3.83
C VAL A 19 6.68 0.88 -3.67
N ASP A 20 6.49 -0.38 -4.04
CA ASP A 20 5.20 -1.07 -3.91
C ASP A 20 4.76 -1.14 -2.46
N ALA A 21 5.66 -1.42 -1.51
CA ALA A 21 5.31 -1.45 -0.09
C ALA A 21 4.83 -0.07 0.42
N LEU A 22 5.42 1.02 -0.08
CA LEU A 22 5.00 2.38 0.26
C LEU A 22 3.63 2.72 -0.35
N LEU A 23 3.38 2.27 -1.58
CA LEU A 23 2.07 2.43 -2.23
C LEU A 23 1.00 1.60 -1.52
N MET A 24 1.29 0.35 -1.14
CA MET A 24 0.38 -0.48 -0.35
C MET A 24 0.06 0.20 1.00
N ALA A 25 1.05 0.78 1.68
CA ALA A 25 0.83 1.54 2.90
C ALA A 25 -0.06 2.79 2.67
N ALA A 26 0.15 3.51 1.58
CA ALA A 26 -0.70 4.64 1.20
C ALA A 26 -2.13 4.20 0.90
N ILE A 27 -2.32 3.06 0.23
CA ILE A 27 -3.64 2.48 -0.07
C ILE A 27 -4.38 2.10 1.21
N LEU A 28 -3.68 1.50 2.19
CA LEU A 28 -4.28 1.13 3.49
C LEU A 28 -4.72 2.34 4.31
N GLY A 29 -4.01 3.46 4.20
CA GLY A 29 -4.31 4.70 4.93
C GLY A 29 -5.19 5.70 4.17
N ALA A 30 -5.57 5.43 2.92
CA ALA A 30 -6.30 6.37 2.09
C ALA A 30 -7.78 6.50 2.49
N ASP A 31 -8.29 7.73 2.44
CA ASP A 31 -9.73 7.99 2.40
C ASP A 31 -10.34 7.63 1.03
N THR A 32 -11.66 7.79 0.89
CA THR A 32 -12.40 7.44 -0.33
C THR A 32 -11.86 8.13 -1.59
N ASP A 33 -11.53 9.42 -1.50
CA ASP A 33 -11.11 10.21 -2.66
C ASP A 33 -9.68 9.89 -3.07
N ASN A 34 -8.78 9.76 -2.09
CA ASN A 34 -7.40 9.36 -2.33
C ASN A 34 -7.32 7.91 -2.84
N LEU A 35 -8.17 7.03 -2.32
CA LEU A 35 -8.27 5.65 -2.81
C LEU A 35 -8.75 5.61 -4.27
N ALA A 36 -9.71 6.45 -4.66
CA ALA A 36 -10.16 6.53 -6.05
C ALA A 36 -9.03 6.98 -7.01
N ARG A 37 -8.20 7.94 -6.58
CA ARG A 37 -7.02 8.37 -7.35
C ARG A 37 -5.97 7.26 -7.44
N LEU A 38 -5.70 6.59 -6.33
CA LEU A 38 -4.76 5.46 -6.29
C LEU A 38 -5.25 4.29 -7.14
N ALA A 39 -6.54 3.98 -7.13
CA ALA A 39 -7.14 2.94 -7.96
C ALA A 39 -7.06 3.25 -9.46
N THR A 40 -7.07 4.53 -9.82
CA THR A 40 -6.87 4.97 -11.21
C THR A 40 -5.41 4.81 -11.65
N ALA A 41 -4.47 5.17 -10.77
CA ALA A 41 -3.04 5.16 -11.11
C ALA A 41 -2.37 3.78 -10.97
N PHE A 42 -2.77 3.00 -9.98
CA PHE A 42 -2.15 1.70 -9.62
C PHE A 42 -3.22 0.62 -9.37
N PRO A 43 -4.07 0.31 -10.36
CA PRO A 43 -5.22 -0.57 -10.17
C PRO A 43 -4.84 -1.97 -9.67
N GLN A 44 -3.71 -2.52 -10.13
CA GLN A 44 -3.21 -3.84 -9.72
C GLN A 44 -2.80 -3.86 -8.25
N LEU A 45 -2.04 -2.85 -7.79
CA LEU A 45 -1.63 -2.73 -6.40
C LEU A 45 -2.83 -2.49 -5.48
N VAL A 46 -3.84 -1.72 -5.90
CA VAL A 46 -5.08 -1.56 -5.13
C VAL A 46 -5.82 -2.89 -4.99
N ALA A 47 -5.95 -3.64 -6.08
CA ALA A 47 -6.58 -4.96 -6.06
C ALA A 47 -5.83 -5.92 -5.11
N GLU A 48 -4.50 -6.01 -5.25
CA GLU A 48 -3.66 -6.87 -4.42
C GLU A 48 -3.69 -6.46 -2.94
N THR A 49 -3.50 -5.16 -2.65
CA THR A 49 -3.52 -4.65 -1.26
C THR A 49 -4.85 -4.99 -0.58
N ARG A 50 -5.96 -4.81 -1.29
CA ARG A 50 -7.30 -5.13 -0.74
C ARG A 50 -7.52 -6.63 -0.62
N ALA A 51 -7.03 -7.43 -1.56
CA ALA A 51 -7.09 -8.89 -1.45
C ALA A 51 -6.31 -9.37 -0.20
N ARG A 52 -5.08 -8.88 -0.03
CA ARG A 52 -4.23 -9.21 1.12
C ARG A 52 -4.82 -8.72 2.45
N PHE A 53 -5.37 -7.51 2.50
CA PHE A 53 -6.01 -6.97 3.71
C PHE A 53 -7.16 -7.85 4.21
N ASN A 54 -7.92 -8.45 3.29
CA ASN A 54 -9.05 -9.33 3.63
C ASN A 54 -8.63 -10.80 3.82
N ALA A 55 -7.39 -11.16 3.49
CA ALA A 55 -6.89 -12.52 3.60
C ALA A 55 -6.31 -12.79 5.01
N PRO A 56 -6.51 -14.01 5.57
CA PRO A 56 -5.88 -14.39 6.82
C PRO A 56 -4.35 -14.25 6.76
N GLY A 57 -3.79 -13.39 7.60
CA GLY A 57 -2.35 -13.14 7.64
C GLY A 57 -1.76 -12.47 6.39
N GLY A 58 -2.58 -11.94 5.48
CA GLY A 58 -2.10 -11.29 4.25
C GLY A 58 -1.60 -12.22 3.16
N VAL A 59 -1.81 -13.54 3.31
CA VAL A 59 -1.35 -14.57 2.38
C VAL A 59 -2.45 -14.89 1.39
N LEU A 60 -2.15 -14.79 0.10
CA LEU A 60 -3.07 -15.13 -0.98
C LEU A 60 -2.93 -16.61 -1.37
N PRO A 61 -3.98 -17.24 -1.95
CA PRO A 61 -3.92 -18.63 -2.38
C PRO A 61 -2.76 -18.95 -3.33
N GLU A 62 -2.41 -18.00 -4.21
CA GLU A 62 -1.29 -18.11 -5.15
C GLU A 62 0.09 -18.08 -4.48
N ASP A 63 0.24 -17.51 -3.27
CA ASP A 63 1.52 -17.49 -2.56
C ASP A 63 1.92 -18.89 -2.07
N GLY A 64 0.94 -19.79 -1.87
CA GLY A 64 1.15 -21.18 -1.45
C GLY A 64 1.13 -22.20 -2.59
N ALA A 65 0.80 -21.77 -3.81
CA ALA A 65 0.76 -22.62 -4.99
C ALA A 65 2.17 -22.79 -5.60
N THR A 66 3.10 -23.33 -4.82
CA THR A 66 4.39 -23.80 -5.35
C THR A 66 4.14 -25.04 -6.19
N SER A 67 4.39 -24.97 -7.50
CA SER A 67 4.56 -26.16 -8.35
C SER A 67 5.89 -26.85 -8.06
#